data_AF-A0A7X2P4L2-F1
#
_entry.id   AF-A0A7X2P4L2-F1
#
_cell.length_a   1.000
_cell.length_b   1.000
_cell.length_c   1.000
_cell.angle_alpha   90.00
_cell.angle_beta   90.00
_cell.angle_gamma   90.00
#
_symmetry.space_group_name_H-M   'P 1'
#
loop_
_entity.id
_entity.type
_entity.pdbx_description
1 polymer ?
#
loop_
_entity_poly.entity_id
_entity_poly.type
_entity_poly.pdbx_seq_one_letter_code
_entity_poly.pdbx_strand_id
1 'polypeptide(L)'
;MFGISREYLKILLLIACAVFILTVFLLFFDIWRENVASKRDKTYIYYFMTTLEETNNLKQTLEKVLALYSPKAREYQAVKRALDYLEHSIYGDYETAAWMIEEALYNKKIHETHQLAIQICIKKLSQAALEDKNTFGI
;
A
#
# COMPACT_ATOMS: atom_id res chain seq x y z
N MET A 1 -26.25 14.95 54.25
CA MET A 1 -26.37 15.24 52.81
C MET A 1 -25.19 16.10 52.41
N PHE A 2 -24.18 15.53 51.74
CA PHE A 2 -23.05 16.32 51.24
C PHE A 2 -23.52 17.14 50.04
N GLY A 3 -23.77 18.43 50.27
CA GLY A 3 -24.03 19.38 49.18
C GLY A 3 -22.74 19.60 48.40
N ILE A 4 -22.68 19.08 47.17
CA ILE A 4 -21.61 19.42 46.24
C ILE A 4 -21.62 20.94 46.07
N SER A 5 -20.53 21.61 46.46
CA SER A 5 -20.46 23.06 46.32
C SER A 5 -20.55 23.43 44.83
N ARG A 6 -21.17 24.57 44.52
CA ARG A 6 -21.31 25.06 43.14
C ARG A 6 -19.97 25.12 42.40
N GLU A 7 -18.87 25.33 43.12
CA GLU A 7 -17.52 25.36 42.54
C GLU A 7 -17.04 23.97 42.11
N TYR A 8 -17.30 22.92 42.90
CA TYR A 8 -16.99 21.54 42.49
C TYR A 8 -17.79 21.11 41.26
N LEU A 9 -19.06 21.53 41.17
CA LEU A 9 -19.90 21.24 40.00
C LEU A 9 -19.33 21.86 38.71
N LYS A 10 -18.84 23.11 38.77
CA LYS A 10 -18.20 23.79 37.64
C LYS A 10 -16.93 23.07 37.18
N ILE A 11 -16.07 22.69 38.13
CA ILE A 11 -14.82 21.97 37.83
C ILE A 11 -15.12 20.63 37.15
N LEU A 12 -16.10 19.88 37.68
CA LEU A 12 -16.49 18.59 37.11
C LEU A 12 -17.06 18.73 35.69
N LEU A 13 -17.82 19.80 35.44
CA LEU A 13 -18.37 20.11 34.12
C LEU A 13 -17.28 20.52 33.12
N LEU A 14 -16.26 21.28 33.55
CA LEU A 14 -15.10 21.62 32.72
C LEU A 14 -14.29 20.37 32.35
N ILE A 15 -14.07 19.46 33.29
CA ILE A 15 -13.37 18.19 33.02
C ILE A 15 -14.18 17.35 32.02
N ALA A 16 -15.49 17.24 32.22
CA ALA A 16 -16.36 16.51 31.29
C ALA A 16 -16.31 17.12 29.87
N CYS A 17 -16.34 18.45 29.75
CA CYS A 17 -16.17 19.13 28.47
C CYS A 17 -14.79 18.89 27.85
N ALA A 18 -13.71 18.94 28.63
CA ALA A 18 -12.35 18.71 28.13
C ALA A 18 -12.19 17.27 27.61
N VAL A 19 -12.69 16.27 28.35
CA VAL A 19 -12.67 14.86 27.93
C VAL A 19 -13.50 14.66 26.66
N PHE A 20 -14.68 15.30 26.57
CA PHE A 20 -15.52 15.23 25.38
C PHE A 20 -14.81 15.81 24.15
N ILE A 21 -14.21 17.00 24.26
CA ILE A 21 -13.47 17.64 23.16
C ILE A 21 -12.29 16.77 22.72
N LEU A 22 -11.52 16.23 23.67
CA LEU A 22 -10.40 15.34 23.38
C LEU A 22 -10.87 14.09 22.62
N THR A 23 -11.98 13.49 23.04
CA THR A 23 -12.54 12.30 22.39
C THR A 23 -12.95 12.60 20.96
N VAL A 24 -13.66 13.72 20.71
CA VAL A 24 -14.04 14.16 19.36
C VAL A 24 -12.81 14.42 18.50
N PHE A 25 -11.77 15.04 19.06
CA PHE A 25 -10.53 15.33 18.34
C PHE A 25 -9.80 14.05 17.92
N LEU A 26 -9.72 13.04 18.79
CA LEU A 26 -9.14 11.74 18.46
C LEU A 26 -9.91 11.04 17.33
N LEU A 27 -11.24 11.01 17.40
CA LEU A 27 -12.07 10.43 16.34
C LEU A 27 -11.87 11.14 15.01
N PHE A 28 -11.80 12.48 15.00
CA PHE A 28 -11.51 13.23 13.79
C PHE A 28 -10.13 12.90 13.22
N PHE A 29 -9.12 12.78 14.09
CA PHE A 29 -7.76 12.44 13.68
C PHE A 29 -7.68 11.03 13.08
N ASP A 30 -8.40 10.06 13.63
CA ASP A 30 -8.48 8.70 13.09
C ASP A 30 -9.11 8.68 11.70
N ILE A 31 -10.26 9.36 11.52
CA ILE A 31 -10.93 9.49 10.22
C ILE A 31 -10.03 10.19 9.19
N TRP A 32 -9.34 11.26 9.61
CA TRP A 32 -8.41 11.98 8.74
C TRP A 32 -7.23 11.09 8.33
N ARG A 33 -6.64 10.36 9.28
CA ARG A 33 -5.54 9.42 9.05
C ARG A 33 -5.93 8.33 8.05
N GLU A 34 -7.12 7.75 8.20
CA GLU A 34 -7.64 6.73 7.29
C GLU A 34 -7.84 7.27 5.87
N ASN A 35 -8.39 8.49 5.74
CA ASN A 35 -8.56 9.15 4.44
C ASN A 35 -7.22 9.41 3.74
N VAL A 36 -6.20 9.86 4.47
CA VAL A 36 -4.86 10.09 3.91
C VAL A 36 -4.21 8.77 3.48
N ALA A 37 -4.33 7.71 4.29
CA ALA A 37 -3.84 6.37 3.92
C ALA A 37 -4.53 5.85 2.65
N SER A 38 -5.86 5.93 2.58
CA SER A 38 -6.65 5.54 1.42
C SER A 38 -6.22 6.27 0.14
N LYS A 39 -5.89 7.56 0.23
CA LYS A 39 -5.41 8.34 -0.91
C LYS A 39 -4.03 7.84 -1.39
N ARG A 40 -3.09 7.60 -0.47
CA ARG A 40 -1.74 7.10 -0.79
C ARG A 40 -1.80 5.74 -1.45
N ASP A 41 -2.62 4.83 -0.93
CA ASP A 41 -2.77 3.48 -1.47
C ASP A 41 -3.36 3.50 -2.88
N LYS A 42 -4.36 4.37 -3.13
CA LYS A 42 -4.89 4.59 -4.48
C LYS A 42 -3.83 5.13 -5.44
N THR A 43 -3.00 6.06 -4.98
CA THR A 43 -1.90 6.61 -5.78
C THR A 43 -0.87 5.53 -6.12
N TYR A 44 -0.51 4.68 -5.16
CA TYR A 44 0.38 3.54 -5.41
C TYR A 44 -0.19 2.59 -6.47
N ILE A 45 -1.43 2.13 -6.28
CA ILE A 45 -2.10 1.24 -7.23
C ILE A 45 -2.14 1.86 -8.63
N TYR A 46 -2.45 3.16 -8.72
CA TYR A 46 -2.47 3.89 -9.99
C TYR A 46 -1.10 3.88 -10.67
N TYR A 47 -0.04 4.30 -9.97
CA TYR A 47 1.32 4.29 -10.54
C TYR A 47 1.79 2.89 -10.90
N PHE A 48 1.47 1.90 -10.08
CA PHE A 48 1.84 0.51 -10.32
C PHE A 48 1.18 -0.03 -11.60
N MET A 49 -0.15 0.08 -11.72
CA MET A 49 -0.89 -0.48 -12.86
C MET A 49 -0.55 0.24 -14.18
N THR A 50 -0.45 1.57 -14.16
CA THR A 50 -0.06 2.34 -15.35
C THR A 50 1.34 1.95 -15.83
N THR A 51 2.30 1.81 -14.92
CA THR A 51 3.66 1.39 -15.25
C THR A 51 3.72 -0.07 -15.71
N LEU A 52 2.87 -0.94 -15.16
CA LEU A 52 2.78 -2.35 -15.56
C LEU A 52 2.28 -2.48 -16.99
N GLU A 53 1.26 -1.71 -17.38
CA GLU A 53 0.75 -1.68 -18.76
C GLU A 53 1.84 -1.28 -19.76
N GLU A 54 2.69 -0.32 -19.41
CA GLU A 54 3.81 0.13 -20.23
C GLU A 54 4.91 -0.91 -20.37
N THR A 55 5.34 -1.51 -19.25
CA THR A 55 6.56 -2.34 -19.22
C THR A 55 6.28 -3.81 -19.47
N ASN A 56 5.11 -4.30 -19.09
CA ASN A 56 4.75 -5.72 -19.08
C ASN A 56 5.77 -6.61 -18.33
N ASN A 57 6.57 -6.02 -17.45
CA ASN A 57 7.61 -6.69 -16.68
C ASN A 57 7.57 -6.18 -15.24
N LEU A 58 7.39 -7.09 -14.29
CA LEU A 58 7.21 -6.75 -12.87
C LEU A 58 8.43 -6.07 -12.27
N LYS A 59 9.65 -6.52 -12.60
CA LYS A 59 10.89 -5.89 -12.08
C LYS A 59 11.02 -4.46 -12.59
N GLN A 60 10.87 -4.25 -13.89
CA GLN A 60 10.91 -2.89 -14.48
C GLN A 60 9.78 -2.01 -13.97
N THR A 61 8.61 -2.58 -13.70
CA THR A 61 7.48 -1.88 -13.07
C THR A 61 7.90 -1.35 -11.70
N LEU A 62 8.47 -2.20 -10.86
CA LEU A 62 8.92 -1.81 -9.52
C LEU A 62 10.04 -0.75 -9.57
N GLU A 63 11.00 -0.88 -10.48
CA GLU A 63 12.08 0.11 -10.68
C GLU A 63 11.53 1.50 -11.04
N LYS A 64 10.59 1.55 -12.00
CA LYS A 64 9.92 2.80 -12.39
C LYS A 64 9.04 3.36 -11.28
N VAL A 65 8.26 2.52 -10.59
CA VAL A 65 7.42 2.94 -9.45
C VAL A 65 8.29 3.49 -8.33
N LEU A 66 9.44 2.89 -8.03
CA LEU A 66 10.37 3.38 -7.02
C LEU A 66 10.80 4.83 -7.31
N ALA A 67 11.08 5.15 -8.58
CA ALA A 67 11.52 6.47 -9.01
C ALA A 67 10.44 7.57 -8.84
N LEU A 68 9.17 7.21 -8.72
CA LEU A 68 8.06 8.14 -8.52
C LEU A 68 7.90 8.59 -7.06
N TYR A 69 8.54 7.89 -6.12
CA TYR A 69 8.43 8.18 -4.70
C TYR A 69 9.71 8.81 -4.14
N SER A 70 9.55 9.73 -3.18
CA SER A 70 10.70 10.26 -2.44
C SER A 70 11.35 9.17 -1.58
N PRO A 71 12.67 9.19 -1.33
CA PRO A 71 13.36 8.20 -0.51
C PRO A 71 12.85 8.05 0.94
N LYS A 72 12.13 9.07 1.45
CA LYS A 72 11.54 9.09 2.80
C LYS A 72 10.14 8.45 2.83
N ALA A 73 9.54 8.17 1.67
CA ALA A 73 8.21 7.59 1.59
C ALA A 73 8.23 6.11 1.99
N ARG A 74 7.14 5.65 2.62
CA ARG A 74 6.95 4.25 3.04
C ARG A 74 6.95 3.32 1.82
N GLU A 75 6.30 3.77 0.74
CA GLU A 75 6.20 3.09 -0.55
C GLU A 75 7.58 2.91 -1.17
N TYR A 76 8.42 3.95 -1.13
CA TYR A 76 9.80 3.85 -1.61
C TYR A 76 10.58 2.77 -0.87
N GLN A 77 10.51 2.77 0.47
CA GLN A 77 11.24 1.80 1.29
C GLN A 77 10.74 0.37 1.04
N ALA A 78 9.42 0.20 0.92
CA ALA A 78 8.80 -1.08 0.62
C ALA A 78 9.24 -1.63 -0.76
N VAL A 79 9.11 -0.81 -1.80
CA VAL A 79 9.47 -1.19 -3.18
C VAL A 79 10.97 -1.44 -3.29
N LYS A 80 11.81 -0.62 -2.64
CA LYS A 80 13.26 -0.82 -2.63
C LYS A 80 13.62 -2.17 -2.01
N ARG A 81 13.05 -2.50 -0.85
CA ARG A 81 13.27 -3.80 -0.18
C ARG A 81 12.88 -4.97 -1.08
N ALA A 82 11.77 -4.85 -1.79
CA ALA A 82 11.33 -5.88 -2.75
C ALA A 82 12.28 -6.02 -3.95
N LEU A 83 12.80 -4.91 -4.48
CA LEU A 83 13.80 -4.92 -5.55
C LEU A 83 15.12 -5.52 -5.09
N ASP A 84 15.62 -5.11 -3.92
CA ASP A 84 16.84 -5.66 -3.32
C ASP A 84 16.71 -7.19 -3.14
N TYR A 85 15.53 -7.70 -2.77
CA TYR A 85 15.24 -9.13 -2.73
C TYR A 85 15.31 -9.79 -4.12
N LEU A 86 14.67 -9.18 -5.13
CA LEU A 86 14.64 -9.72 -6.49
C LEU A 86 16.02 -9.75 -7.14
N GLU A 87 16.93 -8.85 -6.79
CA GLU A 87 18.32 -8.87 -7.28
C GLU A 87 19.08 -10.12 -6.82
N HIS A 88 18.74 -10.67 -5.66
CA HIS A 88 19.37 -11.86 -5.09
C HIS A 88 18.54 -13.14 -5.27
N SER A 89 17.33 -13.02 -5.84
CA SER A 89 16.42 -14.14 -6.07
C SER A 89 16.79 -14.88 -7.36
N ILE A 90 17.15 -16.16 -7.24
CA ILE A 90 17.57 -17.02 -8.36
C ILE A 90 16.44 -17.24 -9.38
N TYR A 91 15.18 -17.15 -8.95
CA TYR A 91 14.00 -17.46 -9.77
C TYR A 91 13.09 -16.26 -10.05
N GLY A 92 13.46 -15.05 -9.61
CA GLY A 92 12.57 -13.89 -9.74
C GLY A 92 11.26 -14.13 -9.00
N ASP A 93 11.35 -14.46 -7.72
CA ASP A 93 10.21 -14.74 -6.86
C ASP A 93 9.39 -13.46 -6.57
N TYR A 94 8.54 -13.12 -7.52
CA TYR A 94 7.68 -11.93 -7.46
C TYR A 94 6.58 -12.04 -6.41
N GLU A 95 6.18 -13.24 -6.00
CA GLU A 95 5.18 -13.43 -4.95
C GLU A 95 5.73 -12.97 -3.61
N THR A 96 6.95 -13.40 -3.24
CA THR A 96 7.58 -12.95 -2.00
C THR A 96 7.91 -11.46 -2.06
N ALA A 97 8.39 -10.96 -3.21
CA ALA A 97 8.65 -9.53 -3.39
C ALA A 97 7.37 -8.68 -3.20
N ALA A 98 6.24 -9.12 -3.77
CA ALA A 98 4.93 -8.47 -3.59
C ALA A 98 4.47 -8.54 -2.13
N TRP A 99 4.65 -9.67 -1.47
CA TRP A 99 4.31 -9.84 -0.06
C TRP A 99 5.07 -8.87 0.85
N MET A 100 6.36 -8.62 0.59
CA MET A 100 7.14 -7.62 1.34
C MET A 100 6.56 -6.20 1.23
N ILE A 101 6.00 -5.85 0.07
CA ILE A 101 5.34 -4.55 -0.14
C ILE A 101 3.99 -4.52 0.59
N GLU A 102 3.24 -5.60 0.52
CA GLU A 102 1.92 -5.73 1.14
C GLU A 102 1.99 -5.68 2.67
N GLU A 103 2.96 -6.38 3.26
CA GLU A 103 3.29 -6.28 4.69
C GLU A 103 3.61 -4.84 5.04
N ALA A 104 4.45 -4.21 4.22
CA ALA A 104 4.89 -2.85 4.44
C ALA A 104 3.80 -1.82 4.22
N LEU A 105 2.73 -2.04 3.45
CA LEU A 105 1.66 -1.06 3.20
C LEU A 105 0.34 -1.37 3.92
N TYR A 106 0.13 -2.63 4.31
CA TYR A 106 -1.04 -3.13 5.04
C TYR A 106 -2.38 -2.76 4.37
N ASN A 107 -2.51 -3.02 3.05
CA ASN A 107 -3.74 -2.77 2.32
C ASN A 107 -4.12 -3.96 1.43
N LYS A 108 -5.33 -4.50 1.66
CA LYS A 108 -5.89 -5.64 0.91
C LYS A 108 -5.98 -5.39 -0.60
N LYS A 109 -6.30 -4.17 -1.01
CA LYS A 109 -6.44 -3.83 -2.43
C LYS A 109 -5.09 -3.82 -3.15
N ILE A 110 -4.01 -3.48 -2.43
CA ILE A 110 -2.64 -3.59 -2.94
C ILE A 110 -2.29 -5.05 -3.19
N HIS A 111 -2.62 -5.94 -2.25
CA HIS A 111 -2.47 -7.38 -2.42
C HIS A 111 -3.22 -7.90 -3.65
N GLU A 112 -4.52 -7.59 -3.77
CA GLU A 112 -5.33 -7.97 -4.94
C GLU A 112 -4.72 -7.45 -6.26
N THR A 113 -4.14 -6.24 -6.25
CA THR A 113 -3.48 -5.64 -7.41
C THR A 113 -2.22 -6.41 -7.81
N HIS A 114 -1.35 -6.76 -6.86
CA HIS A 114 -0.15 -7.53 -7.16
C HIS A 114 -0.47 -8.94 -7.66
N GLN A 115 -1.44 -9.62 -7.06
CA GLN A 115 -1.90 -10.94 -7.50
C GLN A 115 -2.41 -10.90 -8.95
N LEU A 116 -3.21 -9.89 -9.29
CA LEU A 116 -3.67 -9.66 -10.66
C LEU A 116 -2.49 -9.42 -11.62
N ALA A 117 -1.53 -8.59 -11.22
CA ALA A 117 -0.36 -8.26 -12.03
C ALA A 117 0.51 -9.49 -12.36
N ILE A 118 0.76 -10.33 -11.35
CA ILE A 118 1.48 -11.60 -11.52
C ILE A 118 0.75 -12.50 -12.53
N GLN A 119 -0.56 -12.66 -12.39
CA GLN A 119 -1.36 -13.45 -13.33
C GLN A 119 -1.34 -12.90 -14.76
N ILE A 120 -1.41 -11.57 -14.92
CA ILE A 120 -1.30 -10.91 -16.24
C ILE A 120 0.05 -11.23 -16.90
N CYS A 121 1.15 -11.09 -16.16
CA CYS A 121 2.48 -11.38 -16.67
C CYS A 121 2.65 -12.86 -17.05
N ILE A 122 2.20 -13.79 -16.20
CA ILE A 122 2.24 -15.24 -16.49
C ILE A 122 1.45 -15.56 -17.77
N LYS A 123 0.24 -15.00 -17.91
CA LYS A 123 -0.60 -15.23 -19.09
C LYS A 123 0.03 -14.70 -20.37
N LYS A 124 0.67 -13.53 -20.33
CA LYS A 124 1.38 -12.97 -21.50
C LYS A 124 2.59 -13.81 -21.89
N LEU A 125 3.37 -14.29 -20.91
CA LEU A 125 4.50 -15.17 -21.16
C LEU A 125 4.08 -16.51 -21.77
N SER A 126 2.97 -17.09 -21.30
CA SER A 126 2.47 -18.34 -21.87
C SER A 126 1.94 -18.18 -23.30
N GLN A 127 1.28 -17.05 -23.60
CA GLN A 127 0.85 -16.71 -24.97
C GLN A 127 2.04 -16.51 -25.90
N ALA A 128 3.06 -15.75 -25.49
CA ALA A 128 4.26 -15.56 -26.29
C ALA A 128 4.99 -16.89 -26.58
N ALA A 129 5.05 -17.79 -25.60
CA ALA A 129 5.65 -19.12 -25.77
C ALA A 129 4.83 -20.05 -26.70
N LEU A 130 3.51 -19.87 -26.76
CA LEU A 130 2.64 -20.60 -27.69
C LEU A 130 2.75 -20.07 -29.12
N GLU A 131 2.86 -18.76 -29.28
CA GLU A 131 3.08 -18.11 -30.58
C GLU A 131 4.44 -18.52 -31.17
N ASP A 132 5.50 -18.50 -30.35
CA ASP A 132 6.86 -18.90 -30.75
C ASP A 132 6.89 -20.35 -31.29
N LYS A 133 6.23 -21.28 -30.59
CA LYS A 133 6.10 -22.69 -31.04
C LYS A 133 5.35 -22.83 -32.37
N ASN A 134 4.37 -21.97 -32.64
CA ASN A 134 3.61 -22.00 -33.89
C ASN A 134 4.37 -21.34 -35.05
N THR A 135 5.22 -20.34 -34.80
CA THR A 135 6.08 -19.72 -35.82
C THR A 135 7.32 -20.54 -36.17
N PHE A 136 7.84 -21.34 -35.23
CA PHE A 136 9.02 -22.20 -35.47
C PHE A 136 8.71 -23.65 -35.88
N GLY A 137 7.44 -23.95 -36.17
CA GLY A 137 6.97 -25.12 -36.93
C GLY A 137 7.85 -26.39 -36.85
N ILE A 138 7.54 -27.24 -35.86
CA ILE A 138 7.58 -28.70 -36.06
C ILE A 138 6.15 -29.14 -36.38
#